data_AF-A0A1F9UEE0-F1
#
_entry.id   AF-A0A1F9UEE0-F1
#
_cell.length_a   1.000
_cell.length_b   1.000
_cell.length_c   1.000
_cell.angle_alpha   90.00
_cell.angle_beta   90.00
_cell.angle_gamma   90.00
#
_symmetry.space_group_name_H-M   'P 1'
#
loop_
_entity.id
_entity.type
_entity.pdbx_description
1 polymer ?
#
loop_
_entity_poly.entity_id
_entity_poly.type
_entity_poly.pdbx_seq_one_letter_code
_entity_poly.pdbx_strand_id
1 'polypeptide(L)'
;MKKVFVLILAFGLLNSGVAQAFDWFGGRLSIGGGYGYDKPKLPYAFQDQYKEARMWTAHTKYFIDNDVSFVVSYADLQAKNRTSASDLHFRPLVGSLRYNLFHHLPFTPYITAGAGASFNRQENTDGSVTRWTQLAAQGGLGLELFINEHTSIGVEGLYHNFLKKNRNSYGLPSAVAMLNLYFGDGPATRRAKEEAETQKQRADAAQQQTADANARAAASGQQVLAAQQLSQAQLDAAKTEADRKARDLQSQTAQAQAELGAIKQMIARKDLQPINFKTGSAELLDESHAALDKIAETAKKYPNLKLRVEGHTDSQGSDGYNLNLSQKRADAVRTYLVSTGVPADQAVAAGFGKTRPITSNETVEGRAQNRRVEFLFFLN
;
A
#
# COMPACT_ATOMS: atom_id res chain seq x y z
N MET A 1 -23.93 -67.54 -21.57
CA MET A 1 -23.97 -66.14 -22.05
C MET A 1 -25.40 -65.61 -22.18
N LYS A 2 -26.20 -65.58 -21.10
CA LYS A 2 -27.58 -65.03 -21.10
C LYS A 2 -27.98 -64.32 -19.79
N LYS A 3 -27.01 -63.81 -19.03
CA LYS A 3 -27.23 -63.01 -17.80
C LYS A 3 -26.21 -61.87 -17.65
N VAL A 4 -25.92 -61.17 -18.75
CA VAL A 4 -25.07 -59.95 -18.75
C VAL A 4 -25.85 -58.71 -19.20
N PHE A 5 -27.11 -58.86 -19.63
CA PHE A 5 -27.87 -57.77 -20.24
C PHE A 5 -28.83 -57.01 -19.31
N VAL A 6 -28.88 -57.34 -18.01
CA VAL A 6 -29.86 -56.73 -17.08
C VAL A 6 -29.29 -55.56 -16.27
N LEU A 7 -27.99 -55.27 -16.34
CA LEU A 7 -27.41 -54.11 -15.64
C LEU A 7 -27.31 -52.83 -16.50
N ILE A 8 -27.66 -52.87 -17.79
CA ILE A 8 -27.55 -51.72 -18.71
C ILE A 8 -28.93 -51.06 -18.96
N LEU A 9 -30.03 -51.67 -18.53
CA LEU A 9 -31.39 -51.24 -18.88
C LEU A 9 -32.14 -50.48 -17.76
N ALA A 10 -31.41 -49.72 -16.93
CA ALA A 10 -31.99 -48.69 -16.06
C ALA A 10 -31.68 -47.25 -16.51
N PHE A 11 -30.95 -47.07 -17.62
CA PHE A 11 -30.52 -45.74 -18.11
C PHE A 11 -31.22 -45.28 -19.41
N GLY A 12 -32.28 -45.99 -19.82
CA GLY A 12 -32.95 -45.77 -21.10
C GLY A 12 -34.33 -45.13 -21.01
N LEU A 13 -34.60 -44.22 -20.06
CA LEU A 13 -35.86 -43.46 -20.01
C LEU A 13 -35.67 -42.08 -19.37
N LEU A 14 -34.84 -41.21 -19.95
CA LEU A 14 -34.88 -39.76 -19.72
C LEU A 14 -34.61 -39.02 -21.03
N ASN A 15 -35.56 -39.17 -21.96
CA ASN A 15 -35.64 -38.39 -23.19
C ASN A 15 -36.68 -37.28 -22.97
N SER A 16 -36.34 -36.29 -22.13
CA SER A 16 -37.10 -35.05 -22.00
C SER A 16 -36.22 -33.95 -21.42
N GLY A 17 -35.59 -33.18 -22.31
CA GLY A 17 -35.48 -31.71 -22.20
C GLY A 17 -34.83 -31.04 -20.98
N VAL A 18 -34.24 -31.78 -20.04
CA VAL A 18 -33.53 -31.21 -18.87
C VAL A 18 -32.13 -31.83 -18.83
N ALA A 19 -31.35 -31.55 -19.87
CA ALA A 19 -29.91 -31.81 -19.88
C ALA A 19 -29.15 -30.61 -19.28
N GLN A 20 -29.55 -30.20 -18.08
CA GLN A 20 -28.64 -29.56 -17.14
C GLN A 20 -28.39 -30.61 -16.06
N ALA A 21 -27.24 -31.28 -16.22
CA ALA A 21 -26.46 -31.83 -15.14
C ALA A 21 -27.21 -32.69 -14.11
N PHE A 22 -27.18 -34.01 -14.31
CA PHE A 22 -27.11 -34.96 -13.20
C PHE A 22 -25.77 -34.71 -12.44
N ASP A 23 -25.69 -33.58 -11.73
CA ASP A 23 -24.58 -33.16 -10.89
C ASP A 23 -25.10 -32.99 -9.46
N TRP A 24 -25.68 -34.07 -8.90
CA TRP A 24 -26.22 -34.00 -7.54
C TRP A 24 -25.11 -33.94 -6.47
N PHE A 25 -23.85 -34.27 -6.79
CA PHE A 25 -22.81 -34.41 -5.75
C PHE A 25 -21.36 -34.10 -6.18
N GLY A 26 -21.10 -33.49 -7.35
CA GLY A 26 -19.73 -33.14 -7.77
C GLY A 26 -18.74 -34.32 -7.88
N GLY A 27 -19.25 -35.56 -7.90
CA GLY A 27 -18.46 -36.79 -7.78
C GLY A 27 -18.25 -37.51 -9.11
N ARG A 28 -17.06 -38.10 -9.28
CA ARG A 28 -16.64 -38.84 -10.48
C ARG A 28 -17.00 -40.31 -10.35
N LEU A 29 -17.63 -40.91 -11.37
CA LEU A 29 -17.96 -42.33 -11.46
C LEU A 29 -17.03 -43.03 -12.46
N SER A 30 -16.27 -44.05 -12.04
CA SER A 30 -15.51 -44.92 -12.97
C SER A 30 -15.95 -46.38 -12.87
N ILE A 31 -15.88 -47.11 -13.99
CA ILE A 31 -16.17 -48.55 -14.07
C ILE A 31 -14.94 -49.24 -14.65
N GLY A 32 -14.29 -50.11 -13.87
CA GLY A 32 -13.11 -50.87 -14.33
C GLY A 32 -13.29 -52.37 -14.12
N GLY A 33 -12.55 -53.18 -14.86
CA GLY A 33 -12.59 -54.64 -14.69
C GLY A 33 -11.39 -55.33 -15.30
N GLY A 34 -10.91 -56.38 -14.64
CA GLY A 34 -9.69 -57.09 -15.05
C GLY A 34 -9.79 -58.59 -14.86
N TYR A 35 -8.82 -59.28 -15.47
CA TYR A 35 -8.72 -60.73 -15.47
C TYR A 35 -7.43 -61.17 -14.77
N GLY A 36 -7.55 -62.04 -13.78
CA GLY A 36 -6.43 -62.53 -12.96
C GLY A 36 -6.28 -64.05 -13.03
N TYR A 37 -5.06 -64.52 -12.80
CA TYR A 37 -4.72 -65.94 -12.72
C TYR A 37 -3.80 -66.17 -11.52
N ASP A 38 -4.11 -67.19 -10.69
CA ASP A 38 -3.21 -67.59 -9.60
C ASP A 38 -3.29 -69.11 -9.31
N LYS A 39 -2.19 -69.66 -8.76
CA LYS A 39 -2.13 -71.00 -8.17
C LYS A 39 -2.10 -70.85 -6.65
N PRO A 40 -3.22 -71.09 -5.94
CA PRO A 40 -3.28 -70.90 -4.49
C PRO A 40 -2.26 -71.82 -3.79
N LYS A 41 -1.45 -71.27 -2.89
CA LYS A 41 -0.55 -72.04 -2.01
C LYS A 41 -1.37 -72.65 -0.86
N LEU A 42 -1.90 -73.84 -1.10
CA LEU A 42 -2.61 -74.64 -0.09
C LEU A 42 -1.61 -75.47 0.76
N PRO A 43 -1.97 -75.87 2.00
CA PRO A 43 -1.17 -76.80 2.82
C PRO A 43 -0.89 -78.12 2.08
N TYR A 44 0.25 -78.77 2.39
CA TYR A 44 0.82 -79.91 1.66
C TYR A 44 -0.17 -81.06 1.32
N ALA A 45 -1.18 -81.29 2.17
CA ALA A 45 -2.23 -82.31 1.95
C ALA A 45 -3.17 -82.02 0.75
N PHE A 46 -3.14 -80.83 0.17
CA PHE A 46 -4.05 -80.37 -0.89
C PHE A 46 -3.33 -79.86 -2.16
N GLN A 47 -1.99 -80.02 -2.22
CA GLN A 47 -1.17 -79.48 -3.31
C GLN A 47 -1.47 -80.08 -4.69
N ASP A 48 -1.92 -81.34 -4.76
CA ASP A 48 -2.18 -82.03 -6.03
C ASP A 48 -3.64 -81.98 -6.54
N GLN A 49 -4.58 -81.39 -5.79
CA GLN A 49 -6.02 -81.49 -6.10
C GLN A 49 -6.62 -80.32 -6.90
N TYR A 50 -5.95 -79.16 -7.01
CA TYR A 50 -6.54 -77.96 -7.64
C TYR A 50 -5.64 -77.38 -8.75
N LYS A 51 -6.22 -77.05 -9.92
CA LYS A 51 -5.58 -76.25 -10.96
C LYS A 51 -6.18 -74.84 -11.00
N GLU A 52 -5.32 -73.89 -11.37
CA GLU A 52 -5.61 -72.60 -12.02
C GLU A 52 -6.94 -71.91 -11.66
N ALA A 53 -6.90 -70.92 -10.77
CA ALA A 53 -8.06 -70.10 -10.49
C ALA A 53 -8.13 -68.91 -11.47
N ARG A 54 -9.30 -68.70 -12.10
CA ARG A 54 -9.56 -67.58 -13.02
C ARG A 54 -10.48 -66.58 -12.36
N MET A 55 -10.13 -65.30 -12.41
CA MET A 55 -10.96 -64.24 -11.82
C MET A 55 -11.36 -63.21 -12.86
N TRP A 56 -12.61 -62.77 -12.81
CA TRP A 56 -13.01 -61.48 -13.38
C TRP A 56 -13.46 -60.54 -12.27
N THR A 57 -13.13 -59.25 -12.43
CA THR A 57 -13.46 -58.20 -11.48
C THR A 57 -14.22 -57.08 -12.19
N ALA A 58 -15.12 -56.42 -11.47
CA ALA A 58 -15.77 -55.18 -11.87
C ALA A 58 -15.80 -54.26 -10.64
N HIS A 59 -15.46 -52.99 -10.79
CA HIS A 59 -15.50 -52.04 -9.69
C HIS A 59 -16.06 -50.68 -10.09
N THR A 60 -16.59 -49.98 -9.09
CA THR A 60 -17.13 -48.63 -9.20
C THR A 60 -16.38 -47.70 -8.24
N LYS A 61 -15.82 -46.61 -8.75
CA LYS A 61 -15.04 -45.61 -7.98
C LYS A 61 -15.82 -44.30 -7.82
N TYR A 62 -15.80 -43.75 -6.61
CA TYR A 62 -16.31 -42.42 -6.24
C TYR A 62 -15.20 -41.61 -5.59
N PHE A 63 -14.91 -40.42 -6.09
CA PHE A 63 -13.87 -39.55 -5.52
C PHE A 63 -14.46 -38.65 -4.44
N ILE A 64 -13.84 -38.65 -3.26
CA ILE A 64 -14.18 -37.74 -2.14
C ILE A 64 -13.52 -36.38 -2.39
N ASP A 65 -12.25 -36.40 -2.81
CA ASP A 65 -11.48 -35.24 -3.23
C ASP A 65 -10.47 -35.64 -4.34
N ASN A 66 -9.40 -34.86 -4.53
CA ASN A 66 -8.38 -35.15 -5.54
C ASN A 66 -7.49 -36.36 -5.19
N ASP A 67 -7.38 -36.69 -3.91
CA ASP A 67 -6.41 -37.65 -3.38
C ASP A 67 -7.08 -38.93 -2.88
N VAL A 68 -8.33 -38.84 -2.43
CA VAL A 68 -9.07 -39.94 -1.80
C VAL A 68 -10.27 -40.33 -2.65
N SER A 69 -10.44 -41.65 -2.84
CA SER A 69 -11.63 -42.21 -3.46
C SER A 69 -12.11 -43.48 -2.76
N PHE A 70 -13.42 -43.66 -2.73
CA PHE A 70 -14.09 -44.88 -2.31
C PHE A 70 -14.35 -45.78 -3.52
N VAL A 71 -14.06 -47.07 -3.42
CA VAL A 71 -14.22 -48.04 -4.51
C VAL A 71 -14.97 -49.27 -4.02
N VAL A 72 -16.05 -49.63 -4.71
CA VAL A 72 -16.76 -50.89 -4.51
C VAL A 72 -16.36 -51.86 -5.60
N SER A 73 -15.81 -53.00 -5.23
CA SER A 73 -15.32 -54.04 -6.14
C SER A 73 -16.13 -55.33 -5.98
N TYR A 74 -16.59 -55.89 -7.08
CA TYR A 74 -17.15 -57.23 -7.20
C TYR A 74 -16.20 -58.11 -8.01
N ALA A 75 -15.99 -59.35 -7.58
CA ALA A 75 -15.25 -60.34 -8.36
C ALA A 75 -15.97 -61.69 -8.42
N ASP A 76 -15.62 -62.53 -9.38
CA ASP A 76 -15.97 -63.95 -9.39
C ASP A 76 -14.74 -64.76 -9.80
N LEU A 77 -14.18 -65.44 -8.80
CA LEU A 77 -13.05 -66.34 -8.91
C LEU A 77 -13.57 -67.77 -9.06
N GLN A 78 -13.09 -68.47 -10.09
CA GLN A 78 -13.46 -69.83 -10.42
C GLN A 78 -12.21 -70.71 -10.31
N ALA A 79 -12.14 -71.54 -9.27
CA ALA A 79 -11.06 -72.52 -9.10
C ALA A 79 -11.53 -73.89 -9.59
N LYS A 80 -10.74 -74.53 -10.48
CA LYS A 80 -11.08 -75.84 -11.06
C LYS A 80 -10.28 -76.98 -10.42
N ASN A 81 -10.98 -78.03 -9.99
CA ASN A 81 -10.36 -79.26 -9.49
C ASN A 81 -9.89 -80.15 -10.66
N ARG A 82 -8.77 -80.87 -10.50
CA ARG A 82 -8.19 -81.76 -11.53
C ARG A 82 -8.82 -83.16 -11.60
N THR A 83 -9.45 -83.63 -10.53
CA THR A 83 -9.89 -85.03 -10.37
C THR A 83 -11.35 -85.18 -9.91
N SER A 84 -12.05 -84.08 -9.56
CA SER A 84 -13.47 -84.09 -9.20
C SER A 84 -14.23 -83.00 -9.98
N ALA A 85 -15.51 -83.24 -10.28
CA ALA A 85 -16.44 -82.31 -10.91
C ALA A 85 -16.83 -81.10 -10.03
N SER A 86 -16.07 -80.80 -8.96
CA SER A 86 -16.38 -79.72 -8.02
C SER A 86 -15.86 -78.36 -8.51
N ASP A 87 -16.77 -77.49 -8.95
CA ASP A 87 -16.46 -76.08 -9.23
C ASP A 87 -16.59 -75.25 -7.94
N LEU A 88 -15.50 -74.57 -7.56
CA LEU A 88 -15.46 -73.69 -6.39
C LEU A 88 -15.47 -72.22 -6.83
N HIS A 89 -16.51 -71.49 -6.42
CA HIS A 89 -16.70 -70.07 -6.74
C HIS A 89 -16.50 -69.20 -5.51
N PHE A 90 -15.70 -68.15 -5.64
CA PHE A 90 -15.56 -67.09 -4.64
C PHE A 90 -16.00 -65.77 -5.25
N ARG A 91 -16.96 -65.10 -4.61
CA ARG A 91 -17.54 -63.85 -5.11
C ARG A 91 -17.43 -62.75 -4.07
N PRO A 92 -16.24 -62.13 -3.91
CA PRO A 92 -16.07 -61.01 -3.00
C PRO A 92 -16.81 -59.77 -3.48
N LEU A 93 -17.48 -59.11 -2.53
CA LEU A 93 -17.93 -57.73 -2.61
C LEU A 93 -17.15 -56.93 -1.55
N VAL A 94 -16.24 -56.06 -2.00
CA VAL A 94 -15.30 -55.33 -1.14
C VAL A 94 -15.45 -53.83 -1.35
N GLY A 95 -15.61 -53.09 -0.24
CA GLY A 95 -15.46 -51.64 -0.22
C GLY A 95 -14.03 -51.28 0.14
N SER A 96 -13.43 -50.34 -0.57
CA SER A 96 -12.03 -49.95 -0.40
C SER A 96 -11.85 -48.44 -0.50
N LEU A 97 -10.83 -47.93 0.18
CA LEU A 97 -10.33 -46.57 0.04
C LEU A 97 -9.05 -46.61 -0.78
N ARG A 98 -8.98 -45.76 -1.79
CA ARG A 98 -7.79 -45.50 -2.60
C ARG A 98 -7.23 -44.13 -2.26
N TYR A 99 -5.91 -44.06 -2.08
CA TYR A 99 -5.16 -42.83 -1.85
C TYR A 99 -4.10 -42.62 -2.93
N ASN A 100 -4.17 -41.49 -3.63
CA ASN A 100 -3.25 -41.10 -4.69
C ASN A 100 -1.97 -40.50 -4.10
N LEU A 101 -0.81 -41.08 -4.42
CA LEU A 101 0.47 -40.65 -3.87
C LEU A 101 1.07 -39.44 -4.61
N PHE A 102 0.92 -39.39 -5.94
CA PHE A 102 1.43 -38.29 -6.78
C PHE A 102 0.34 -37.79 -7.73
N HIS A 103 -0.49 -36.86 -7.24
CA HIS A 103 -1.66 -36.34 -7.97
C HIS A 103 -1.35 -35.27 -9.03
N HIS A 104 -0.10 -34.82 -9.14
CA HIS A 104 0.34 -33.70 -9.99
C HIS A 104 1.01 -34.17 -11.29
N LEU A 105 1.08 -35.48 -11.51
CA LEU A 105 1.68 -36.08 -12.69
C LEU A 105 0.57 -36.68 -13.59
N PRO A 106 0.77 -36.74 -14.92
CA PRO A 106 -0.17 -37.39 -15.84
C PRO A 106 -0.34 -38.90 -15.58
N PHE A 107 0.54 -39.47 -14.76
CA PHE A 107 0.41 -40.78 -14.15
C PHE A 107 0.24 -40.63 -12.63
N THR A 108 -0.71 -41.34 -12.05
CA THR A 108 -1.07 -41.27 -10.64
C THR A 108 -0.91 -42.66 -10.03
N PRO A 109 0.22 -42.95 -9.36
CA PRO A 109 0.30 -44.14 -8.54
C PRO A 109 -0.54 -43.96 -7.28
N TYR A 110 -1.17 -45.04 -6.85
CA TYR A 110 -2.05 -45.02 -5.70
C TYR A 110 -1.94 -46.33 -4.92
N ILE A 111 -2.33 -46.27 -3.65
CA ILE A 111 -2.51 -47.43 -2.79
C ILE A 111 -4.00 -47.64 -2.54
N THR A 112 -4.42 -48.89 -2.36
CA THR A 112 -5.78 -49.26 -1.98
C THR A 112 -5.80 -50.14 -0.75
N ALA A 113 -6.78 -49.93 0.12
CA ALA A 113 -7.07 -50.81 1.25
C ALA A 113 -8.58 -50.92 1.42
N GLY A 114 -9.09 -52.13 1.62
CA GLY A 114 -10.51 -52.38 1.73
C GLY A 114 -10.86 -53.62 2.52
N ALA A 115 -12.13 -53.71 2.88
CA ALA A 115 -12.71 -54.88 3.54
C ALA A 115 -14.13 -55.13 3.03
N GLY A 116 -14.57 -56.38 3.08
CA GLY A 116 -15.88 -56.77 2.59
C GLY A 116 -16.24 -58.20 2.89
N ALA A 117 -17.30 -58.66 2.23
CA ALA A 117 -17.82 -60.01 2.39
C ALA A 117 -17.56 -60.82 1.11
N SER A 118 -17.16 -62.07 1.28
CA SER A 118 -16.98 -63.03 0.19
C SER A 118 -18.05 -64.09 0.24
N PHE A 119 -18.81 -64.23 -0.85
CA PHE A 119 -19.86 -65.23 -1.01
C PHE A 119 -19.31 -66.43 -1.76
N ASN A 120 -19.35 -67.60 -1.12
CA ASN A 120 -18.69 -68.79 -1.61
C ASN A 120 -19.68 -69.91 -1.88
N ARG A 121 -19.42 -70.68 -2.94
CA ARG A 121 -20.23 -71.84 -3.34
C ARG A 121 -19.33 -72.98 -3.79
N GLN A 122 -19.60 -74.18 -3.29
CA GLN A 122 -18.97 -75.43 -3.71
C GLN A 122 -20.03 -76.43 -4.14
N GLU A 123 -19.81 -77.06 -5.30
CA GLU A 123 -20.57 -78.22 -5.73
C GLU A 123 -19.79 -79.48 -5.36
N ASN A 124 -20.42 -80.36 -4.60
CA ASN A 124 -19.81 -81.60 -4.13
C ASN A 124 -19.96 -82.69 -5.20
N THR A 125 -19.10 -83.72 -5.14
CA THR A 125 -19.11 -84.84 -6.10
C THR A 125 -20.44 -85.61 -6.14
N ASP A 126 -21.24 -85.53 -5.07
CA ASP A 126 -22.59 -86.11 -4.95
C ASP A 126 -23.71 -85.20 -5.53
N GLY A 127 -23.34 -84.06 -6.11
CA GLY A 127 -24.27 -83.06 -6.64
C GLY A 127 -24.84 -82.09 -5.60
N SER A 128 -24.53 -82.25 -4.31
CA SER A 128 -24.97 -81.31 -3.27
C SER A 128 -24.22 -79.97 -3.36
N VAL A 129 -24.87 -78.88 -2.96
CA VAL A 129 -24.29 -77.53 -3.03
C VAL A 129 -24.12 -76.94 -1.65
N THR A 130 -22.90 -76.56 -1.28
CA THR A 130 -22.59 -75.87 -0.03
C THR A 130 -22.37 -74.38 -0.29
N ARG A 131 -23.00 -73.49 0.51
CA ARG A 131 -22.84 -72.03 0.42
C ARG A 131 -22.39 -71.46 1.76
N TRP A 132 -21.46 -70.51 1.74
CA TRP A 132 -20.97 -69.86 2.96
C TRP A 132 -20.40 -68.46 2.69
N THR A 133 -20.33 -67.64 3.74
CA THR A 133 -19.78 -66.27 3.67
C THR A 133 -18.51 -66.16 4.52
N GLN A 134 -17.54 -65.37 4.06
CA GLN A 134 -16.32 -65.04 4.80
C GLN A 134 -16.06 -63.54 4.76
N LEU A 135 -15.26 -63.03 5.72
CA LEU A 135 -14.72 -61.69 5.60
C LEU A 135 -13.54 -61.70 4.63
N ALA A 136 -13.43 -60.66 3.81
CA ALA A 136 -12.34 -60.45 2.89
C ALA A 136 -11.68 -59.10 3.22
N ALA A 137 -10.37 -59.09 3.32
CA ALA A 137 -9.58 -57.87 3.28
C ALA A 137 -8.92 -57.76 1.90
N GLN A 138 -8.75 -56.54 1.40
CA GLN A 138 -8.11 -56.24 0.13
C GLN A 138 -7.05 -55.17 0.36
N GLY A 139 -5.89 -55.35 -0.24
CA GLY A 139 -4.85 -54.33 -0.30
C GLY A 139 -4.20 -54.35 -1.67
N GLY A 140 -3.72 -53.21 -2.12
CA GLY A 140 -3.09 -53.15 -3.43
C GLY A 140 -2.42 -51.83 -3.73
N LEU A 141 -1.78 -51.82 -4.88
CA LEU A 141 -1.13 -50.65 -5.44
C LEU A 141 -1.41 -50.63 -6.94
N GLY A 142 -1.68 -49.45 -7.46
CA GLY A 142 -1.99 -49.27 -8.87
C GLY A 142 -1.33 -48.05 -9.45
N LEU A 143 -1.32 -48.01 -10.77
CA LEU A 143 -0.91 -46.89 -11.58
C LEU A 143 -2.08 -46.54 -12.49
N GLU A 144 -2.43 -45.27 -12.54
CA GLU A 144 -3.49 -44.74 -13.39
C GLU A 144 -2.91 -43.64 -14.28
N LEU A 145 -3.26 -43.62 -15.57
CA LEU A 145 -2.70 -42.74 -16.58
C LEU A 145 -3.84 -42.08 -17.36
N PHE A 146 -3.98 -40.76 -17.22
CA PHE A 146 -5.06 -40.01 -17.85
C PHE A 146 -4.73 -39.77 -19.33
N ILE A 147 -5.57 -40.30 -20.22
CA ILE A 147 -5.47 -40.10 -21.66
C ILE A 147 -6.06 -38.74 -22.05
N ASN A 148 -7.15 -38.36 -21.38
CA ASN A 148 -7.80 -37.06 -21.48
C ASN A 148 -8.58 -36.78 -20.19
N GLU A 149 -9.30 -35.66 -20.15
CA GLU A 149 -10.09 -35.21 -18.99
C GLU A 149 -11.21 -36.18 -18.58
N HIS A 150 -11.59 -37.07 -19.50
CA HIS A 150 -12.73 -37.98 -19.36
C HIS A 150 -12.32 -39.46 -19.39
N THR A 151 -11.05 -39.79 -19.54
CA THR A 151 -10.60 -41.18 -19.75
C THR A 151 -9.22 -41.39 -19.15
N SER A 152 -9.08 -42.44 -18.34
CA SER A 152 -7.78 -42.96 -17.94
C SER A 152 -7.71 -44.47 -18.20
N ILE A 153 -6.48 -44.95 -18.32
CA ILE A 153 -6.15 -46.36 -18.29
C ILE A 153 -5.27 -46.64 -17.08
N GLY A 154 -5.39 -47.82 -16.50
CA GLY A 154 -4.60 -48.15 -15.33
C GLY A 154 -4.35 -49.63 -15.17
N VAL A 155 -3.45 -49.95 -14.25
CA VAL A 155 -3.19 -51.31 -13.80
C VAL A 155 -3.10 -51.32 -12.28
N GLU A 156 -3.69 -52.32 -11.65
CA GLU A 156 -3.70 -52.49 -10.19
C GLU A 156 -3.26 -53.91 -9.84
N GLY A 157 -2.26 -54.01 -8.96
CA GLY A 157 -1.96 -55.23 -8.25
C GLY A 157 -2.80 -55.30 -6.98
N LEU A 158 -3.65 -56.31 -6.86
CA LEU A 158 -4.55 -56.51 -5.74
C LEU A 158 -4.23 -57.83 -5.02
N TYR A 159 -4.19 -57.78 -3.70
CA TYR A 159 -4.11 -58.95 -2.84
C TYR A 159 -5.39 -59.05 -2.01
N HIS A 160 -6.11 -60.15 -2.16
CA HIS A 160 -7.27 -60.47 -1.33
C HIS A 160 -6.88 -61.48 -0.27
N ASN A 161 -7.25 -61.22 0.99
CA ASN A 161 -7.10 -62.16 2.10
C ASN A 161 -8.48 -62.55 2.62
N PHE A 162 -8.84 -63.82 2.48
CA PHE A 162 -10.11 -64.36 2.95
C PHE A 162 -9.95 -64.91 4.37
N LEU A 163 -10.51 -64.20 5.34
CA LEU A 163 -10.35 -64.45 6.77
C LEU A 163 -11.30 -65.56 7.23
N LYS A 164 -10.76 -66.65 7.81
CA LYS A 164 -11.52 -67.80 8.33
C LYS A 164 -11.73 -67.78 9.85
N LYS A 165 -12.77 -68.53 10.28
CA LYS A 165 -13.14 -68.81 11.68
C LYS A 165 -12.39 -70.00 12.33
N ASN A 166 -11.78 -70.94 11.56
CA ASN A 166 -11.07 -72.13 12.08
C ASN A 166 -9.77 -72.48 11.30
N ARG A 167 -8.71 -71.71 11.60
CA ARG A 167 -7.25 -71.94 11.43
C ARG A 167 -6.55 -71.93 10.06
N ASN A 168 -7.18 -71.90 8.89
CA ASN A 168 -6.44 -71.70 7.61
C ASN A 168 -7.06 -70.60 6.72
N SER A 169 -6.49 -69.39 6.77
CA SER A 169 -6.76 -68.30 5.80
C SER A 169 -6.12 -68.63 4.45
N TYR A 170 -6.67 -68.11 3.36
CA TYR A 170 -6.08 -68.21 2.03
C TYR A 170 -6.03 -66.83 1.37
N GLY A 171 -4.90 -66.56 0.71
CA GLY A 171 -4.64 -65.32 0.00
C GLY A 171 -4.69 -65.52 -1.51
N LEU A 172 -5.12 -64.50 -2.22
CA LEU A 172 -5.20 -64.48 -3.67
C LEU A 172 -4.60 -63.17 -4.22
N PRO A 173 -3.35 -63.18 -4.71
CA PRO A 173 -2.83 -62.13 -5.57
C PRO A 173 -3.55 -62.09 -6.92
N SER A 174 -3.72 -60.89 -7.46
CA SER A 174 -4.33 -60.64 -8.76
C SER A 174 -3.79 -59.36 -9.39
N ALA A 175 -3.72 -59.34 -10.71
CA ALA A 175 -3.48 -58.13 -11.48
C ALA A 175 -4.76 -57.76 -12.22
N VAL A 176 -5.10 -56.48 -12.22
CA VAL A 176 -6.32 -55.94 -12.80
C VAL A 176 -5.92 -54.80 -13.73
N ALA A 177 -6.10 -55.00 -15.04
CA ALA A 177 -6.10 -53.88 -15.98
C ALA A 177 -7.42 -53.11 -15.83
N MET A 178 -7.40 -51.80 -16.02
CA MET A 178 -8.55 -50.92 -15.83
C MET A 178 -8.64 -49.94 -16.99
N LEU A 179 -9.85 -49.74 -17.49
CA LEU A 179 -10.23 -48.59 -18.30
C LEU A 179 -11.23 -47.81 -17.47
N ASN A 180 -10.96 -46.53 -17.22
CA ASN A 180 -11.82 -45.68 -16.42
C ASN A 180 -12.36 -44.55 -17.28
N LEU A 181 -13.68 -44.41 -17.32
CA LEU A 181 -14.36 -43.27 -17.92
C LEU A 181 -14.72 -42.28 -16.81
N TYR A 182 -14.55 -41.00 -17.07
CA TYR A 182 -14.81 -39.91 -16.14
C TYR A 182 -15.83 -38.95 -16.77
N PHE A 183 -16.81 -38.54 -15.96
CA PHE A 183 -17.79 -37.53 -16.34
C PHE A 183 -17.47 -36.23 -15.57
N GLY A 184 -17.22 -35.12 -16.29
CA GLY A 184 -16.80 -33.82 -15.74
C GLY A 184 -15.30 -33.51 -15.90
N ASP A 185 -14.87 -32.32 -15.46
CA ASP A 185 -13.48 -31.85 -15.59
C ASP A 185 -12.49 -32.73 -14.80
N GLY A 186 -11.39 -33.11 -15.45
CA GLY A 186 -10.27 -33.79 -14.82
C GLY A 186 -9.58 -32.93 -13.73
N PRO A 187 -8.80 -33.54 -12.82
CA PRO A 187 -8.15 -32.80 -11.72
C PRO A 187 -7.19 -31.71 -12.21
N ALA A 188 -6.52 -31.92 -13.35
CA ALA A 188 -5.63 -30.93 -13.96
C ALA A 188 -6.39 -29.68 -14.45
N THR A 189 -7.53 -29.87 -15.11
CA THR A 189 -8.31 -28.78 -15.74
C THR A 189 -9.00 -27.90 -14.71
N ARG A 190 -9.55 -28.49 -13.64
CA ARG A 190 -10.15 -27.72 -12.55
C ARG A 190 -9.12 -26.82 -11.85
N ARG A 191 -7.91 -27.33 -11.60
CA ARG A 191 -6.82 -26.55 -11.02
C ARG A 191 -6.37 -25.43 -11.95
N ALA A 192 -6.23 -25.70 -13.25
CA ALA A 192 -5.90 -24.65 -14.21
C ALA A 192 -6.94 -23.52 -14.22
N LYS A 193 -8.23 -23.84 -14.06
CA LYS A 193 -9.31 -22.84 -13.93
C LYS A 193 -9.22 -22.07 -12.60
N GLU A 194 -9.04 -22.75 -11.48
CA GLU A 194 -8.88 -22.13 -10.15
C GLU A 194 -7.65 -21.20 -10.09
N GLU A 195 -6.53 -21.64 -10.69
CA GLU A 195 -5.31 -20.84 -10.82
C GLU A 195 -5.53 -19.62 -11.72
N ALA A 196 -6.21 -19.78 -12.86
CA ALA A 196 -6.53 -18.68 -13.76
C ALA A 196 -7.47 -17.65 -13.09
N GLU A 197 -8.49 -18.11 -12.34
CA GLU A 197 -9.37 -17.23 -11.57
C GLU A 197 -8.61 -16.49 -10.47
N THR A 198 -7.72 -17.19 -9.75
CA THR A 198 -6.88 -16.58 -8.72
C THR A 198 -5.93 -15.54 -9.32
N GLN A 199 -5.31 -15.85 -10.48
CA GLN A 199 -4.46 -14.91 -11.20
C GLN A 199 -5.24 -13.69 -11.67
N LYS A 200 -6.45 -13.88 -12.18
CA LYS A 200 -7.33 -12.78 -12.59
C LYS A 200 -7.70 -11.90 -11.40
N GLN A 201 -8.12 -12.47 -10.28
CA GLN A 201 -8.44 -11.72 -9.07
C GLN A 201 -7.23 -10.93 -8.54
N ARG A 202 -6.03 -11.53 -8.58
CA ARG A 202 -4.78 -10.83 -8.22
C ARG A 202 -4.48 -9.68 -9.18
N ALA A 203 -4.69 -9.87 -10.48
CA ALA A 203 -4.50 -8.82 -11.48
C ALA A 203 -5.48 -7.66 -11.27
N ASP A 204 -6.76 -7.96 -11.06
CA ASP A 204 -7.81 -6.96 -10.80
C ASP A 204 -7.51 -6.17 -9.50
N ALA A 205 -7.10 -6.87 -8.43
CA ALA A 205 -6.70 -6.23 -7.18
C ALA A 205 -5.45 -5.34 -7.33
N ALA A 206 -4.45 -5.77 -8.10
CA ALA A 206 -3.26 -4.97 -8.38
C ALA A 206 -3.58 -3.72 -9.21
N GLN A 207 -4.49 -3.83 -10.19
CA GLN A 207 -4.99 -2.69 -10.97
C GLN A 207 -5.74 -1.69 -10.09
N GLN A 208 -6.62 -2.17 -9.22
CA GLN A 208 -7.36 -1.33 -8.28
C GLN A 208 -6.41 -0.61 -7.31
N GLN A 209 -5.43 -1.34 -6.75
CA GLN A 209 -4.42 -0.74 -5.87
C GLN A 209 -3.60 0.35 -6.59
N THR A 210 -3.27 0.14 -7.87
CA THR A 210 -2.56 1.13 -8.69
C THR A 210 -3.43 2.36 -8.97
N ALA A 211 -4.72 2.17 -9.28
CA ALA A 211 -5.67 3.26 -9.49
C ALA A 211 -5.84 4.10 -8.21
N ASP A 212 -5.97 3.45 -7.04
CA ASP A 212 -6.06 4.11 -5.74
C ASP A 212 -4.78 4.89 -5.40
N ALA A 213 -3.61 4.32 -5.68
CA ALA A 213 -2.33 5.00 -5.48
C ALA A 213 -2.21 6.25 -6.37
N ASN A 214 -2.60 6.14 -7.64
CA ASN A 214 -2.59 7.27 -8.58
C ASN A 214 -3.58 8.36 -8.16
N ALA A 215 -4.78 8.00 -7.69
CA ALA A 215 -5.76 8.95 -7.18
C ALA A 215 -5.25 9.69 -5.94
N ARG A 216 -4.60 8.99 -4.99
CA ARG A 216 -3.97 9.60 -3.81
C ARG A 216 -2.81 10.53 -4.19
N ALA A 217 -1.99 10.14 -5.17
CA ALA A 217 -0.90 10.97 -5.66
C ALA A 217 -1.43 12.26 -6.34
N ALA A 218 -2.50 12.15 -7.14
CA ALA A 218 -3.15 13.30 -7.77
C ALA A 218 -3.76 14.26 -6.73
N ALA A 219 -4.45 13.73 -5.72
CA ALA A 219 -5.02 14.53 -4.63
C ALA A 219 -3.92 15.25 -3.82
N SER A 220 -2.82 14.54 -3.52
CA SER A 220 -1.65 15.14 -2.84
C SER A 220 -1.02 16.24 -3.69
N GLY A 221 -0.90 16.04 -5.01
CA GLY A 221 -0.41 17.05 -5.94
C GLY A 221 -1.28 18.30 -5.97
N GLN A 222 -2.61 18.15 -5.97
CA GLN A 222 -3.54 19.27 -5.90
C GLN A 222 -3.43 20.04 -4.58
N GLN A 223 -3.25 19.36 -3.44
CA GLN A 223 -3.05 20.01 -2.14
C GLN A 223 -1.75 20.82 -2.10
N VAL A 224 -0.65 20.29 -2.66
CA VAL A 224 0.63 21.02 -2.76
C VAL A 224 0.48 22.26 -3.64
N LEU A 225 -0.20 22.17 -4.80
CA LEU A 225 -0.44 23.31 -5.68
C LEU A 225 -1.30 24.38 -5.00
N ALA A 226 -2.35 23.98 -4.28
CA ALA A 226 -3.20 24.90 -3.52
C ALA A 226 -2.41 25.62 -2.40
N ALA A 227 -1.55 24.89 -1.68
CA ALA A 227 -0.68 25.47 -0.65
C ALA A 227 0.33 26.47 -1.25
N GLN A 228 0.92 26.15 -2.41
CA GLN A 228 1.81 27.07 -3.13
C GLN A 228 1.10 28.35 -3.57
N GLN A 229 -0.10 28.24 -4.13
CA GLN A 229 -0.91 29.39 -4.53
C GLN A 229 -1.28 30.28 -3.34
N LEU A 230 -1.67 29.69 -2.20
CA LEU A 230 -1.93 30.43 -0.97
C LEU A 230 -0.69 31.14 -0.45
N SER A 231 0.46 30.46 -0.43
CA SER A 231 1.73 31.07 -0.02
C SER A 231 2.12 32.23 -0.93
N GLN A 232 1.95 32.10 -2.25
CA GLN A 232 2.25 33.17 -3.19
C GLN A 232 1.33 34.38 -3.00
N ALA A 233 0.02 34.15 -2.83
CA ALA A 233 -0.95 35.21 -2.57
C ALA A 233 -0.65 35.98 -1.27
N GLN A 234 -0.18 35.29 -0.22
CA GLN A 234 0.25 35.91 1.03
C GLN A 234 1.49 36.78 0.85
N LEU A 235 2.48 36.32 0.06
CA LEU A 235 3.68 37.11 -0.25
C LEU A 235 3.34 38.36 -1.05
N ASP A 236 2.46 38.24 -2.05
CA ASP A 236 2.03 39.38 -2.88
C ASP A 236 1.24 40.41 -2.06
N ALA A 237 0.37 39.96 -1.16
CA ALA A 237 -0.34 40.83 -0.22
C ALA A 237 0.63 41.54 0.74
N ALA A 238 1.59 40.82 1.32
CA ALA A 238 2.60 41.39 2.22
C ALA A 238 3.47 42.43 1.49
N LYS A 239 3.88 42.15 0.25
CA LYS A 239 4.64 43.08 -0.58
C LYS A 239 3.84 44.33 -0.92
N THR A 240 2.58 44.17 -1.30
CA THR A 240 1.69 45.30 -1.59
C THR A 240 1.52 46.23 -0.39
N GLU A 241 1.36 45.65 0.81
CA GLU A 241 1.26 46.41 2.05
C GLU A 241 2.59 47.10 2.41
N ALA A 242 3.73 46.43 2.22
CA ALA A 242 5.05 47.03 2.42
C ALA A 242 5.29 48.20 1.47
N ASP A 243 4.94 48.05 0.19
CA ASP A 243 5.05 49.10 -0.82
C ASP A 243 4.15 50.30 -0.48
N ARG A 244 2.93 50.05 0.02
CA ARG A 244 2.02 51.10 0.48
C ARG A 244 2.62 51.87 1.65
N LYS A 245 3.11 51.18 2.68
CA LYS A 245 3.75 51.80 3.85
C LYS A 245 4.98 52.61 3.45
N ALA A 246 5.80 52.09 2.53
CA ALA A 246 6.97 52.82 2.03
C ALA A 246 6.58 54.12 1.32
N ARG A 247 5.54 54.10 0.47
CA ARG A 247 5.01 55.31 -0.19
C ARG A 247 4.42 56.31 0.79
N ASP A 248 3.66 55.84 1.78
CA ASP A 248 3.07 56.69 2.82
C ASP A 248 4.17 57.38 3.64
N LEU A 249 5.21 56.63 4.03
CA LEU A 249 6.33 57.15 4.82
C LEU A 249 7.22 58.11 4.01
N GLN A 250 7.43 57.83 2.71
CA GLN A 250 8.11 58.74 1.81
C GLN A 250 7.32 60.05 1.64
N SER A 251 5.99 59.96 1.54
CA SER A 251 5.12 61.13 1.45
C SER A 251 5.16 61.97 2.73
N GLN A 252 5.11 61.32 3.90
CA GLN A 252 5.28 61.99 5.20
C GLN A 252 6.64 62.68 5.30
N THR A 253 7.72 62.03 4.83
CA THR A 253 9.07 62.61 4.83
C THR A 253 9.13 63.87 3.96
N ALA A 254 8.57 63.81 2.74
CA ALA A 254 8.52 64.96 1.85
C ALA A 254 7.70 66.13 2.45
N GLN A 255 6.56 65.83 3.09
CA GLN A 255 5.74 66.83 3.77
C GLN A 255 6.47 67.46 4.96
N ALA A 256 7.10 66.66 5.82
CA ALA A 256 7.88 67.15 6.95
C ALA A 256 9.06 68.04 6.50
N GLN A 257 9.75 67.65 5.42
CA GLN A 257 10.81 68.46 4.83
C GLN A 257 10.29 69.77 4.22
N ALA A 258 9.10 69.75 3.61
CA ALA A 258 8.46 70.96 3.08
C ALA A 258 8.04 71.92 4.19
N GLU A 259 7.46 71.42 5.29
CA GLU A 259 7.12 72.23 6.47
C GLU A 259 8.37 72.85 7.09
N LEU A 260 9.45 72.08 7.22
CA LEU A 260 10.72 72.61 7.69
C LEU A 260 11.29 73.67 6.73
N GLY A 261 11.15 73.46 5.42
CA GLY A 261 11.50 74.45 4.40
C GLY A 261 10.71 75.75 4.56
N ALA A 262 9.41 75.66 4.86
CA ALA A 262 8.58 76.82 5.15
C ALA A 262 9.04 77.55 6.43
N ILE A 263 9.38 76.83 7.51
CA ILE A 263 9.95 77.42 8.74
C ILE A 263 11.26 78.14 8.42
N LYS A 264 12.16 77.54 7.63
CA LYS A 264 13.40 78.19 7.18
C LYS A 264 13.13 79.48 6.41
N GLN A 265 12.11 79.52 5.55
CA GLN A 265 11.71 80.73 4.84
C GLN A 265 11.15 81.79 5.78
N MET A 266 10.37 81.41 6.80
CA MET A 266 9.90 82.35 7.84
C MET A 266 11.08 82.99 8.59
N ILE A 267 12.12 82.22 8.91
CA ILE A 267 13.35 82.75 9.51
C ILE A 267 14.05 83.72 8.55
N ALA A 268 14.18 83.36 7.27
CA ALA A 268 14.82 84.20 6.27
C ALA A 268 14.10 85.54 6.04
N ARG A 269 12.76 85.55 6.13
CA ARG A 269 11.95 86.77 6.05
C ARG A 269 11.88 87.56 7.35
N LYS A 270 12.51 87.07 8.43
CA LYS A 270 12.44 87.63 9.80
C LYS A 270 11.05 87.55 10.45
N ASP A 271 10.18 86.69 9.93
CA ASP A 271 8.90 86.33 10.57
C ASP A 271 9.15 85.48 11.84
N LEU A 272 10.31 84.84 11.92
CA LEU A 272 10.86 84.14 13.09
C LEU A 272 12.33 84.55 13.27
N GLN A 273 12.80 84.58 14.51
CA GLN A 273 14.23 84.81 14.77
C GLN A 273 15.05 83.52 14.47
N PRO A 274 16.27 83.65 13.94
CA PRO A 274 17.19 82.53 13.81
C PRO A 274 17.50 81.90 15.17
N ILE A 275 17.89 80.63 15.16
CA ILE A 275 18.34 79.94 16.38
C ILE A 275 19.72 80.47 16.74
N ASN A 276 19.77 81.21 17.84
CA ASN A 276 20.95 81.91 18.32
C ASN A 276 21.35 81.42 19.71
N PHE A 277 22.63 81.60 20.02
CA PHE A 277 23.22 81.22 21.30
C PHE A 277 23.97 82.41 21.89
N LYS A 278 24.10 82.46 23.23
CA LYS A 278 25.01 83.41 23.87
C LYS A 278 26.43 83.23 23.34
N THR A 279 27.17 84.33 23.21
CA THR A 279 28.54 84.34 22.68
C THR A 279 29.43 83.34 23.43
N GLY A 280 30.13 82.47 22.69
CA GLY A 280 31.00 81.43 23.25
C GLY A 280 30.28 80.30 23.98
N SER A 281 28.95 80.27 23.98
CA SER A 281 28.12 79.31 24.71
C SER A 281 27.25 78.44 23.79
N ALA A 282 26.66 77.42 24.40
CA ALA A 282 25.57 76.59 23.86
C ALA A 282 24.22 76.93 24.52
N GLU A 283 24.15 77.99 25.32
CA GLU A 283 22.92 78.51 25.89
C GLU A 283 22.08 79.21 24.81
N LEU A 284 20.86 78.71 24.58
CA LEU A 284 19.90 79.27 23.63
C LEU A 284 19.42 80.64 24.08
N LEU A 285 19.22 81.57 23.13
CA LEU A 285 18.56 82.84 23.40
C LEU A 285 17.04 82.68 23.36
N ASP A 286 16.33 83.44 24.18
CA ASP A 286 14.86 83.39 24.29
C ASP A 286 14.16 83.62 22.95
N GLU A 287 14.73 84.45 22.08
CA GLU A 287 14.17 84.70 20.75
C GLU A 287 14.17 83.45 19.85
N SER A 288 14.99 82.44 20.15
CA SER A 288 15.07 81.18 19.39
C SER A 288 13.91 80.24 19.68
N HIS A 289 13.22 80.41 20.81
CA HIS A 289 12.18 79.48 21.27
C HIS A 289 11.00 79.40 20.30
N ALA A 290 10.54 80.53 19.73
CA ALA A 290 9.42 80.53 18.79
C ALA A 290 9.68 79.71 17.50
N ALA A 291 10.93 79.71 17.01
CA ALA A 291 11.31 78.87 15.87
C ALA A 291 11.41 77.39 16.28
N LEU A 292 11.97 77.12 17.46
CA LEU A 292 12.10 75.76 17.99
C LEU A 292 10.75 75.11 18.32
N ASP A 293 9.78 75.87 18.80
CA ASP A 293 8.43 75.39 19.10
C ASP A 293 7.73 74.90 17.83
N LYS A 294 7.84 75.65 16.72
CA LYS A 294 7.30 75.21 15.43
C LYS A 294 7.98 73.95 14.89
N ILE A 295 9.30 73.84 15.09
CA ILE A 295 10.03 72.62 14.72
C ILE A 295 9.58 71.44 15.59
N ALA A 296 9.34 71.66 16.89
CA ALA A 296 8.80 70.66 17.79
C ALA A 296 7.37 70.24 17.41
N GLU A 297 6.52 71.17 16.98
CA GLU A 297 5.17 70.87 16.46
C GLU A 297 5.24 69.98 15.21
N THR A 298 6.07 70.32 14.23
CA THR A 298 6.27 69.49 13.04
C THR A 298 6.83 68.11 13.42
N ALA A 299 7.80 68.03 14.34
CA ALA A 299 8.33 66.74 14.80
C ALA A 299 7.25 65.87 15.46
N LYS A 300 6.42 66.46 16.34
CA LYS A 300 5.29 65.75 16.98
C LYS A 300 4.23 65.29 15.98
N LYS A 301 4.03 66.04 14.89
CA LYS A 301 3.10 65.69 13.81
C LYS A 301 3.55 64.44 13.03
N TYR A 302 4.85 64.18 12.92
CA TYR A 302 5.41 63.05 12.17
C TYR A 302 6.23 62.11 13.07
N PRO A 303 5.60 61.38 14.01
CA PRO A 303 6.29 60.59 15.04
C PRO A 303 7.14 59.43 14.48
N ASN A 304 6.86 59.00 13.24
CA ASN A 304 7.59 57.92 12.57
C ASN A 304 8.91 58.39 11.91
N LEU A 305 9.18 59.69 11.88
CA LEU A 305 10.38 60.26 11.25
C LEU A 305 11.38 60.70 12.31
N LYS A 306 12.67 60.48 12.06
CA LYS A 306 13.75 60.99 12.92
C LYS A 306 14.15 62.39 12.47
N LEU A 307 14.34 63.28 13.44
CA LEU A 307 14.81 64.65 13.26
C LEU A 307 16.30 64.73 13.64
N ARG A 308 17.16 65.01 12.68
CA ARG A 308 18.58 65.31 12.93
C ARG A 308 18.76 66.81 13.10
N VAL A 309 19.39 67.20 14.20
CA VAL A 309 19.82 68.57 14.51
C VAL A 309 21.31 68.66 14.23
N GLU A 310 21.71 69.47 13.26
CA GLU A 310 23.10 69.64 12.84
C GLU A 310 23.65 70.99 13.31
N GLY A 311 24.69 70.98 14.14
CA GLY A 311 25.37 72.20 14.59
C GLY A 311 26.57 72.55 13.71
N HIS A 312 26.74 73.82 13.38
CA HIS A 312 27.87 74.33 12.59
C HIS A 312 28.50 75.58 13.21
N THR A 313 29.80 75.76 12.99
CA THR A 313 30.57 76.95 13.42
C THR A 313 31.20 77.66 12.23
N ASP A 314 31.72 78.87 12.46
CA ASP A 314 32.62 79.53 11.51
C ASP A 314 34.06 78.98 11.63
N SER A 315 34.98 79.53 10.82
CA SER A 315 36.37 79.07 10.76
C SER A 315 37.23 79.45 11.98
N GLN A 316 36.73 80.28 12.90
CA GLN A 316 37.52 80.82 14.01
C GLN A 316 37.72 79.78 15.11
N GLY A 317 38.95 79.65 15.59
CA GLY A 317 39.33 78.65 16.60
C GLY A 317 39.72 77.29 16.02
N SER A 318 40.19 76.42 16.91
CA SER A 318 40.68 75.09 16.54
C SER A 318 39.54 74.16 16.12
N ASP A 319 39.88 73.13 15.34
CA ASP A 319 38.91 72.15 14.82
C ASP A 319 38.22 71.40 15.96
N GLY A 320 38.99 70.96 16.96
CA GLY A 320 38.46 70.29 18.15
C GLY A 320 37.55 71.17 19.00
N TYR A 321 37.87 72.47 19.13
CA TYR A 321 37.02 73.43 19.81
C TYR A 321 35.69 73.61 19.08
N ASN A 322 35.73 73.81 17.77
CA ASN A 322 34.56 74.02 16.94
C ASN A 322 33.65 72.79 16.86
N LEU A 323 34.24 71.59 16.79
CA LEU A 323 33.48 70.35 16.83
C LEU A 323 32.72 70.20 18.15
N ASN A 324 33.39 70.39 19.29
CA ASN A 324 32.77 70.33 20.61
C ASN A 324 31.68 71.40 20.78
N LEU A 325 31.95 72.64 20.39
CA LEU A 325 30.97 73.73 20.48
C LEU A 325 29.74 73.45 19.61
N SER A 326 29.92 72.96 18.39
CA SER A 326 28.82 72.60 17.51
C SER A 326 27.96 71.45 18.04
N GLN A 327 28.59 70.43 18.65
CA GLN A 327 27.88 69.31 19.27
C GLN A 327 27.06 69.80 20.47
N LYS A 328 27.66 70.56 21.39
CA LYS A 328 26.96 71.13 22.55
C LYS A 328 25.75 71.97 22.14
N ARG A 329 25.86 72.73 21.05
CA ARG A 329 24.73 73.51 20.49
C ARG A 329 23.63 72.63 19.93
N ALA A 330 23.98 71.58 19.18
CA ALA A 330 23.02 70.60 18.69
C ALA A 330 22.33 69.86 19.85
N ASP A 331 23.07 69.52 20.91
CA ASP A 331 22.55 68.88 22.12
C ASP A 331 21.62 69.80 22.91
N ALA A 332 21.94 71.09 23.02
CA ALA A 332 21.07 72.09 23.65
C ALA A 332 19.74 72.23 22.92
N VAL A 333 19.78 72.31 21.58
CA VAL A 333 18.57 72.31 20.74
C VAL A 333 17.77 71.02 20.89
N ARG A 334 18.44 69.85 20.85
CA ARG A 334 17.77 68.57 21.08
C ARG A 334 17.10 68.52 22.45
N THR A 335 17.79 68.98 23.49
CA THR A 335 17.26 69.01 24.86
C THR A 335 15.99 69.87 24.95
N TYR A 336 15.99 71.03 24.29
CA TYR A 336 14.81 71.88 24.17
C TYR A 336 13.66 71.19 23.42
N LEU A 337 13.93 70.52 22.30
CA LEU A 337 12.89 69.79 21.56
C LEU A 337 12.28 68.67 22.43
N VAL A 338 13.10 67.97 23.20
CA VAL A 338 12.62 66.92 24.11
C VAL A 338 11.78 67.51 25.24
N SER A 339 12.18 68.65 25.82
CA SER A 339 11.39 69.30 26.88
C SER A 339 10.05 69.83 26.39
N THR A 340 9.89 70.10 25.09
CA THR A 340 8.63 70.50 24.44
C THR A 340 7.77 69.32 23.94
N GLY A 341 8.17 68.09 24.28
CA GLY A 341 7.39 66.87 24.09
C GLY A 341 7.77 66.05 22.85
N VAL A 342 8.87 66.36 22.17
CA VAL A 342 9.41 65.47 21.12
C VAL A 342 10.04 64.25 21.80
N PRO A 343 9.65 63.00 21.46
CA PRO A 343 10.28 61.81 21.98
C PRO A 343 11.81 61.83 21.83
N ALA A 344 12.53 61.46 22.89
CA ALA A 344 13.99 61.57 22.93
C ALA A 344 14.72 60.72 21.88
N ASP A 345 14.09 59.63 21.44
CA ASP A 345 14.57 58.77 20.37
C ASP A 345 14.29 59.36 18.98
N GLN A 346 13.36 60.32 18.86
CA GLN A 346 13.01 60.97 17.60
C GLN A 346 14.03 62.04 17.20
N ALA A 347 14.68 62.71 18.16
CA ALA A 347 15.65 63.77 17.90
C ALA A 347 17.10 63.30 18.12
N VAL A 348 17.96 63.49 17.12
CA VAL A 348 19.39 63.15 17.15
C VAL A 348 20.21 64.42 16.93
N ALA A 349 21.24 64.64 17.74
CA ALA A 349 22.11 65.81 17.65
C ALA A 349 23.48 65.43 17.08
N ALA A 350 23.97 66.20 16.10
CA ALA A 350 25.28 66.00 15.50
C ALA A 350 26.00 67.35 15.28
N GLY A 351 27.20 67.49 15.84
CA GLY A 351 28.08 68.62 15.59
C GLY A 351 29.00 68.36 14.40
N PHE A 352 29.08 69.31 13.47
CA PHE A 352 29.98 69.24 12.31
C PHE A 352 31.14 70.24 12.38
N GLY A 353 31.19 71.08 13.41
CA GLY A 353 32.16 72.17 13.53
C GLY A 353 32.16 73.05 12.28
N LYS A 354 33.36 73.38 11.80
CA LYS A 354 33.58 74.22 10.61
C LYS A 354 33.73 73.43 9.30
N THR A 355 33.47 72.13 9.30
CA THR A 355 33.76 71.24 8.14
C THR A 355 32.77 71.37 6.99
N ARG A 356 31.61 72.00 7.23
CA ARG A 356 30.52 72.20 6.24
C ARG A 356 30.09 73.66 6.15
N PRO A 357 30.95 74.58 5.65
CA PRO A 357 30.58 75.98 5.44
C PRO A 357 29.60 76.11 4.28
N ILE A 358 28.64 77.04 4.40
CA ILE A 358 27.67 77.36 3.33
C ILE A 358 28.04 78.65 2.58
N THR A 359 28.98 79.42 3.12
CA THR A 359 29.50 80.65 2.53
C THR A 359 30.94 80.88 2.96
N SER A 360 31.61 81.84 2.33
CA SER A 360 32.99 82.20 2.63
C SER A 360 33.16 82.60 4.10
N ASN A 361 34.21 82.12 4.76
CA ASN A 361 34.55 82.56 6.12
C ASN A 361 35.41 83.83 6.15
N GLU A 362 35.73 84.41 4.99
CA GLU A 362 36.57 85.61 4.90
C GLU A 362 35.84 86.86 5.40
N THR A 363 34.51 86.94 5.21
CA THR A 363 33.70 88.09 5.65
C THR A 363 33.04 87.85 7.01
N VAL A 364 32.74 88.94 7.74
CA VAL A 364 32.03 88.86 9.03
C VAL A 364 30.64 88.27 8.83
N GLU A 365 29.98 88.68 7.76
CA GLU A 365 28.65 88.25 7.35
C GLU A 365 28.65 86.76 7.00
N GLY A 366 29.68 86.29 6.28
CA GLY A 366 29.80 84.90 5.91
C GLY A 366 30.07 83.98 7.11
N ARG A 367 30.91 84.43 8.05
CA ARG A 367 31.08 83.74 9.35
C ARG A 367 29.78 83.68 10.13
N ALA A 368 29.00 84.77 10.15
CA ALA A 368 27.70 84.79 10.82
C ALA A 368 26.72 83.77 10.23
N GLN A 369 26.69 83.61 8.91
CA GLN A 369 25.85 82.60 8.25
C GLN A 369 26.34 81.16 8.49
N ASN A 370 27.65 80.93 8.62
CA ASN A 370 28.20 79.61 8.93
C ASN A 370 27.91 79.14 10.36
N ARG A 371 27.73 80.06 11.32
CA ARG A 371 27.27 79.77 12.68
C ARG A 371 25.76 79.50 12.68
N ARG A 372 25.36 78.27 12.43
CA ARG A 372 23.95 77.90 12.26
C ARG A 372 23.62 76.53 12.84
N VAL A 373 22.32 76.28 12.98
CA VAL A 373 21.76 74.96 13.25
C VAL A 373 20.87 74.58 12.07
N GLU A 374 21.06 73.38 11.53
CA GLU A 374 20.19 72.80 10.51
C GLU A 374 19.36 71.65 11.07
N PHE A 375 18.28 71.35 10.37
CA PHE A 375 17.37 70.27 10.70
C PHE A 375 17.12 69.43 9.46
N LEU A 376 17.03 68.12 9.63
CA LEU A 376 16.68 67.18 8.55
C LEU A 376 15.79 66.06 9.10
N PHE A 377 14.69 65.78 8.40
CA PHE A 377 13.89 64.58 8.63
C PHE A 377 14.37 63.44 7.71
N PHE A 378 14.50 62.23 8.27
CA PHE A 378 14.95 61.04 7.56
C PHE A 378 14.32 59.76 8.13
N LEU A 379 14.41 58.67 7.34
CA LEU A 379 13.98 57.32 7.72
C LEU A 379 15.12 56.61 8.46
N ASN A 380 14.77 55.79 9.45
CA ASN A 380 15.74 54.97 10.16
C ASN A 380 16.19 53.75 9.34
#